data_AF-A0A8J7VKD8-F1
#
_entry.id   AF-A0A8J7VKD8-F1
#
_cell.length_a   1.000
_cell.length_b   1.000
_cell.length_c   1.000
_cell.angle_alpha   90.00
_cell.angle_beta   90.00
_cell.angle_gamma   90.00
#
_symmetry.space_group_name_H-M   'P 1'
#
loop_
_entity.id
_entity.type
_entity.pdbx_description
1 polymer ?
#
loop_
_entity_poly.entity_id
_entity_poly.type
_entity_poly.pdbx_seq_one_letter_code
_entity_poly.pdbx_strand_id
1 'polypeptide(L)'
;ATVVNTTSLGMTCKPDFRVPLDALNPRALVTDLVYSPLETSLLAEAERMGCTVVDGLGMLLHQAAPGFERWFGHRPEVDAATRAAVLAK
;
A
#
# COMPACT_ATOMS: atom_id res chain seq x y z
N ALA A 1 7.90 -14.23 6.27
CA ALA A 1 7.92 -13.12 7.24
C ALA A 1 7.14 -11.96 6.62
N THR A 2 6.50 -11.12 7.44
CA THR A 2 5.68 -10.00 6.96
C THR A 2 6.02 -8.75 7.75
N VAL A 3 6.22 -7.64 7.04
CA VAL A 3 6.44 -6.31 7.60
C VAL A 3 5.31 -5.39 7.13
N VAL A 4 4.71 -4.66 8.06
CA VAL A 4 3.61 -3.73 7.78
C VAL A 4 3.95 -2.37 8.39
N ASN A 5 4.11 -1.33 7.57
CA ASN A 5 4.21 0.05 8.06
C ASN A 5 2.81 0.61 8.27
N THR A 6 2.41 0.75 9.55
CA THR A 6 1.15 1.38 9.96
C THR A 6 1.37 2.78 10.55
N THR A 7 2.52 3.39 10.31
CA THR A 7 2.85 4.74 10.78
C THR A 7 2.54 5.77 9.69
N SER A 8 2.78 7.05 10.00
CA SER A 8 2.72 8.14 9.00
C SER A 8 4.05 8.40 8.29
N LEU A 9 5.11 7.65 8.63
CA LEU A 9 6.41 7.80 7.99
C LEU A 9 6.35 7.24 6.56
N GLY A 10 6.92 7.99 5.61
CA GLY A 10 6.82 7.71 4.18
C GLY A 10 5.68 8.46 3.46
N MET A 11 4.75 9.09 4.19
CA MET A 11 3.72 9.93 3.56
C MET A 11 4.29 11.22 2.97
N THR A 12 3.63 11.77 1.95
CA THR A 12 3.92 13.12 1.45
C THR A 12 3.96 14.14 2.59
N CYS A 13 4.99 14.99 2.63
CA CYS A 13 5.25 15.96 3.71
C CYS A 13 5.54 15.34 5.09
N LYS A 14 5.88 14.05 5.17
CA LYS A 14 6.38 13.38 6.39
C LYS A 14 7.78 12.83 6.15
N PRO A 15 8.58 12.60 7.21
CA PRO A 15 9.87 11.94 7.07
C PRO A 15 9.74 10.53 6.52
N ASP A 16 10.78 10.04 5.86
CA ASP A 16 10.87 8.65 5.42
C ASP A 16 10.84 7.66 6.59
N PHE A 17 10.29 6.48 6.35
CA PHE A 17 10.46 5.35 7.26
C PHE A 17 11.82 4.70 7.02
N ARG A 18 12.80 5.03 7.88
CA ARG A 18 14.17 4.49 7.79
C ARG A 18 14.36 3.36 8.77
N VAL A 19 14.31 2.13 8.27
CA VAL A 19 14.65 0.92 9.03
C VAL A 19 15.63 0.08 8.23
N PRO A 20 16.70 -0.45 8.85
CA PRO A 20 17.58 -1.40 8.17
C PRO A 20 16.79 -2.66 7.80
N LEU A 21 16.82 -3.01 6.51
CA LEU A 21 16.17 -4.21 6.00
C LEU A 21 17.15 -5.37 5.80
N ASP A 22 18.44 -5.19 6.09
CA ASP A 22 19.53 -6.13 5.77
C ASP A 22 19.33 -7.56 6.30
N ALA A 23 18.60 -7.70 7.42
CA ALA A 23 18.28 -8.99 8.03
C ALA A 23 16.92 -9.57 7.57
N LEU A 24 16.18 -8.85 6.73
CA LEU A 24 14.88 -9.27 6.24
C LEU A 24 15.05 -10.39 5.22
N ASN A 25 14.25 -11.46 5.39
CA ASN A 25 14.21 -12.55 4.43
C ASN A 25 13.77 -12.01 3.06
N PRO A 26 14.52 -12.25 1.95
CA PRO A 26 14.14 -11.80 0.62
C PRO A 26 12.78 -12.33 0.14
N ARG A 27 12.23 -13.39 0.75
CA ARG A 27 10.86 -13.88 0.47
C ARG A 27 9.80 -13.28 1.39
N ALA A 28 10.12 -12.21 2.11
CA ALA A 28 9.17 -11.52 2.96
C ALA A 28 8.16 -10.73 2.11
N LEU A 29 6.97 -10.54 2.69
CA LEU A 29 6.02 -9.56 2.23
C LEU A 29 6.25 -8.25 2.99
N VAL A 30 6.44 -7.15 2.27
CA VAL A 30 6.51 -5.80 2.86
C VAL A 30 5.34 -4.99 2.33
N THR A 31 4.55 -4.43 3.22
CA THR A 31 3.41 -3.60 2.85
C THR A 31 3.39 -2.31 3.64
N ASP A 32 2.91 -1.25 2.99
CA ASP A 32 2.84 0.08 3.55
C ASP A 32 1.40 0.58 3.46
N LEU A 33 0.85 1.10 4.56
CA LEU A 33 -0.49 1.68 4.57
C LEU A 33 -0.52 3.06 3.87
N VAL A 34 0.66 3.67 3.67
CA VAL A 34 0.81 4.89 2.89
C VAL A 34 0.43 4.62 1.43
N TYR A 35 -0.48 5.45 0.91
CA TYR A 35 -0.92 5.44 -0.49
C TYR A 35 -0.63 6.78 -1.21
N SER A 36 0.02 7.72 -0.54
CA SER A 36 0.53 8.97 -1.12
C SER A 36 1.89 9.29 -0.51
N PRO A 37 3.00 9.03 -1.23
CA PRO A 37 3.09 8.38 -2.54
C PRO A 37 2.74 6.87 -2.50
N LEU A 38 2.50 6.24 -3.66
CA LEU A 38 2.29 4.79 -3.75
C LEU A 38 3.58 3.99 -3.53
N GLU A 39 4.69 4.50 -4.06
CA GLU A 39 6.01 3.94 -3.84
C GLU A 39 6.71 4.73 -2.73
N THR A 40 6.78 4.15 -1.54
CA THR A 40 7.54 4.73 -0.42
C THR A 40 8.98 4.21 -0.45
N SER A 41 9.90 4.92 0.21
CA SER A 41 11.29 4.48 0.35
C SER A 41 11.42 3.09 0.98
N LEU A 42 10.49 2.71 1.86
CA LEU A 42 10.41 1.35 2.43
C LEU A 42 10.12 0.31 1.35
N LEU A 43 9.11 0.55 0.52
CA LEU A 43 8.71 -0.38 -0.54
C LEU A 43 9.80 -0.49 -1.62
N ALA A 44 10.37 0.64 -2.05
CA ALA A 44 11.45 0.66 -3.03
C ALA A 44 12.68 -0.13 -2.56
N GLU A 45 13.08 0.00 -1.30
CA GLU A 45 14.23 -0.75 -0.77
C GLU A 45 13.90 -2.24 -0.58
N ALA A 46 12.70 -2.56 -0.10
CA ALA A 46 12.26 -3.95 0.03
C ALA A 46 12.23 -4.67 -1.33
N GLU A 47 11.74 -4.01 -2.37
CA GLU A 47 11.73 -4.54 -3.74
C GLU A 47 13.16 -4.76 -4.27
N ARG A 48 14.07 -3.80 -4.06
CA ARG A 48 15.50 -3.95 -4.40
C ARG A 48 16.17 -5.15 -3.72
N MET A 49 15.69 -5.53 -2.54
CA MET A 49 16.15 -6.71 -1.80
C MET A 49 15.47 -8.02 -2.21
N GLY A 50 14.54 -7.97 -3.17
CA GLY A 50 13.81 -9.14 -3.69
C GLY A 50 12.53 -9.48 -2.94
N CYS A 51 12.10 -8.65 -1.98
CA CYS A 51 10.85 -8.86 -1.25
C CYS A 51 9.64 -8.64 -2.17
N THR A 52 8.54 -9.32 -1.84
CA THR A 52 7.24 -8.98 -2.43
C THR A 52 6.72 -7.73 -1.74
N VAL A 53 6.32 -6.73 -2.52
CA VAL A 53 5.81 -5.45 -2.00
C VAL A 53 4.32 -5.25 -2.33
N VAL A 54 3.59 -4.60 -1.42
CA VAL A 54 2.17 -4.24 -1.62
C VAL A 54 1.93 -2.81 -1.11
N ASP A 55 1.49 -1.94 -2.02
CA ASP A 55 1.15 -0.54 -1.70
C ASP A 55 -0.16 -0.39 -0.90
N GLY A 56 -0.37 0.79 -0.32
CA GLY A 56 -1.52 1.08 0.54
C GLY A 56 -2.85 1.30 -0.19
N LEU A 57 -2.84 1.41 -1.53
CA LEU A 57 -4.04 1.75 -2.29
C LEU A 57 -5.07 0.61 -2.24
N GLY A 58 -4.61 -0.64 -2.28
CA GLY A 58 -5.50 -1.80 -2.17
C GLY A 58 -6.34 -1.76 -0.89
N MET A 59 -5.72 -1.45 0.25
CA MET A 59 -6.42 -1.29 1.52
C MET A 59 -7.49 -0.18 1.43
N LEU A 60 -7.13 0.98 0.88
CA LEU A 60 -8.05 2.11 0.71
C LEU A 60 -9.28 1.73 -0.13
N LEU A 61 -9.10 0.96 -1.20
CA LEU A 61 -10.20 0.51 -2.06
C LEU A 61 -11.07 -0.55 -1.36
N HIS A 62 -10.46 -1.55 -0.73
CA HIS A 62 -11.20 -2.63 -0.07
C HIS A 62 -12.05 -2.14 1.11
N GLN A 63 -11.60 -1.12 1.85
CA GLN A 63 -12.42 -0.53 2.91
C GLN A 63 -13.55 0.35 2.35
N ALA A 64 -13.36 0.96 1.17
CA ALA A 64 -14.38 1.79 0.54
C ALA A 64 -15.54 0.94 -0.05
N ALA A 65 -15.26 -0.26 -0.55
CA ALA A 65 -16.25 -1.14 -1.17
C ALA A 65 -17.53 -1.39 -0.32
N PRO A 66 -17.46 -1.80 0.96
CA PRO A 66 -18.66 -1.98 1.78
C PRO A 66 -19.39 -0.66 2.08
N GLY A 67 -18.68 0.47 2.14
CA GLY A 67 -19.29 1.80 2.29
C GLY A 67 -20.08 2.19 1.05
N PHE A 68 -19.47 1.98 -0.12
CA PHE A 68 -20.09 2.21 -1.42
C PHE A 68 -21.35 1.35 -1.60
N GLU A 69 -21.27 0.06 -1.25
CA GLU A 69 -22.42 -0.87 -1.28
C GLU A 69 -23.60 -0.35 -0.44
N ARG A 70 -23.33 0.15 0.78
CA ARG A 70 -24.37 0.69 1.67
C ARG A 70 -25.02 1.96 1.15
N TRP A 71 -24.28 2.80 0.42
CA TRP A 71 -24.80 4.06 -0.10
C TRP A 71 -25.50 3.92 -1.45
N PHE A 72 -25.00 3.03 -2.31
CA PHE A 72 -25.42 2.96 -3.71
C PHE A 72 -26.06 1.63 -4.11
N GLY A 73 -26.16 0.66 -3.19
CA GLY A 73 -26.85 -0.62 -3.42
C GLY A 73 -26.09 -1.60 -4.33
N HIS A 74 -24.86 -1.27 -4.74
CA HIS A 74 -24.01 -2.13 -5.53
C HIS A 74 -22.60 -2.13 -4.95
N ARG A 75 -22.00 -3.31 -4.81
CA ARG A 75 -20.63 -3.45 -4.32
C ARG A 75 -19.66 -3.41 -5.50
N PRO A 76 -18.75 -2.41 -5.56
CA PRO A 76 -17.74 -2.38 -6.60
C PRO A 76 -16.76 -3.53 -6.41
N GLU A 77 -16.34 -4.15 -7.51
CA GLU A 77 -15.23 -5.08 -7.52
C GLU A 77 -13.92 -4.30 -7.42
N VAL A 78 -13.04 -4.68 -6.49
CA VAL A 78 -11.72 -4.04 -6.37
C VAL A 78 -10.77 -4.73 -7.34
N ASP A 79 -10.66 -4.15 -8.53
CA ASP A 79 -9.89 -4.68 -9.65
C ASP A 79 -8.94 -3.62 -10.24
N ALA A 80 -8.27 -3.97 -11.35
CA ALA A 80 -7.36 -3.08 -12.05
C ALA A 80 -8.07 -1.81 -12.60
N ALA A 81 -9.30 -1.95 -13.08
CA ALA A 81 -10.08 -0.82 -13.59
C ALA A 81 -10.43 0.17 -12.47
N THR A 82 -10.87 -0.34 -11.33
CA THR A 82 -11.17 0.45 -10.13
C THR A 82 -9.92 1.15 -9.59
N ARG A 83 -8.78 0.44 -9.54
CA ARG A 83 -7.49 1.04 -9.17
C ARG A 83 -7.10 2.18 -10.11
N ALA A 84 -7.21 1.97 -11.43
CA ALA A 84 -6.91 2.99 -12.43
C ALA A 84 -7.84 4.21 -12.30
N ALA A 85 -9.14 4.01 -12.07
CA ALA A 85 -10.11 5.09 -11.91
C ALA A 85 -9.79 6.00 -10.70
N VAL A 86 -9.25 5.45 -9.61
CA VAL A 86 -8.83 6.24 -8.44
C VAL A 86 -7.52 6.99 -8.67
N LEU A 87 -6.61 6.43 -9.48
CA LEU A 87 -5.32 7.04 -9.82
C LEU A 87 -5.38 8.09 -10.92
N ALA A 88 -6.44 8.09 -11.74
CA ALA A 88 -6.63 9.06 -12.82
C ALA A 88 -7.01 10.48 -12.33
N LYS A 89 -6.92 10.75 -11.02
CA LYS A 89 -7.29 12.02 -10.39
C LYS A 89 -6.11 12.96 -10.25
#